data_AF-A0A2G5TX90-F1
#
_entry.id   AF-A0A2G5TX90-F1
#
_cell.length_a   1.000
_cell.length_b   1.000
_cell.length_c   1.000
_cell.angle_alpha   90.00
_cell.angle_beta   90.00
_cell.angle_gamma   90.00
#
_symmetry.space_group_name_H-M   'P 1'
#
loop_
_entity.id
_entity.type
_entity.pdbx_description
1 polymer ?
#
loop_
_entity_poly.entity_id
_entity_poly.type
_entity_poly.pdbx_seq_one_letter_code
_entity_poly.pdbx_strand_id
1 'polypeptide(L)'
;MYNKYWLPTHWANQLVHKAMFETKNVDSVQSMNSVLMNIKEFRQSMEMLTKYDWVPIPIAYPQVVFLAVRVYFIICLISRQYLLSAPPTEAQSVVPVMTILQFIFFVGWMKVAEALLNPLGEDDDDFECNWLIDRNMSTGIEIVDTCHDSCPPLKLEEPDDEKGTMYWCQ
;
A
#
# COMPACT_ATOMS: atom_id res chain seq x y z
N MET A 1 -22.35 -17.69 -0.52
CA MET A 1 -21.32 -18.40 -1.31
C MET A 1 -19.98 -17.86 -0.82
N TYR A 2 -19.13 -18.67 -0.20
CA TYR A 2 -17.85 -18.19 0.34
C TYR A 2 -16.89 -17.79 -0.78
N ASN A 3 -16.10 -16.74 -0.58
CA ASN A 3 -15.10 -16.29 -1.54
C ASN A 3 -14.04 -17.40 -1.73
N LYS A 4 -13.82 -17.82 -2.98
CA LYS A 4 -12.94 -18.94 -3.36
C LYS A 4 -11.53 -18.47 -3.76
N TYR A 5 -11.05 -17.35 -3.22
CA TYR A 5 -9.71 -16.82 -3.50
C TYR A 5 -8.56 -17.80 -3.17
N TRP A 6 -8.80 -18.79 -2.31
CA TRP A 6 -7.81 -19.82 -1.94
C TRP A 6 -7.58 -20.87 -3.04
N LEU A 7 -8.49 -20.97 -4.02
CA LEU A 7 -8.50 -22.04 -5.02
C LEU A 7 -7.29 -22.01 -5.96
N PRO A 8 -6.86 -20.85 -6.52
CA PRO A 8 -5.65 -20.77 -7.33
C PRO A 8 -4.38 -21.17 -6.55
N THR A 9 -4.28 -20.79 -5.27
CA THR A 9 -3.15 -21.21 -4.42
C THR A 9 -3.14 -22.73 -4.22
N HIS A 10 -4.31 -23.34 -4.06
CA HIS A 10 -4.40 -24.80 -3.97
C HIS A 10 -3.94 -25.47 -5.27
N TRP A 11 -4.36 -24.96 -6.43
CA TRP A 11 -3.91 -25.46 -7.73
C TRP A 11 -2.40 -25.29 -7.94
N ALA A 12 -1.83 -24.16 -7.52
CA ALA A 12 -0.39 -23.93 -7.58
C ALA A 12 0.39 -24.96 -6.75
N ASN A 13 -0.05 -25.25 -5.52
CA ASN A 13 0.57 -26.30 -4.69
C ASN A 13 0.50 -27.68 -5.37
N GLN A 14 -0.65 -28.04 -5.95
CA GLN A 14 -0.79 -29.32 -6.69
C GLN A 14 0.13 -29.37 -7.92
N LEU A 15 0.28 -28.26 -8.64
CA LEU A 15 1.17 -28.19 -9.80
C LEU A 15 2.64 -28.38 -9.40
N VAL A 16 3.07 -27.83 -8.26
CA VAL A 16 4.43 -28.03 -7.73
C VAL A 16 4.67 -29.50 -7.36
N HIS A 17 3.71 -30.15 -6.71
CA HIS A 17 3.79 -31.59 -6.43
C HIS A 17 3.90 -32.42 -7.72
N LYS A 18 3.07 -32.09 -8.72
CA LYS A 18 3.11 -32.73 -10.04
C LYS A 18 4.47 -32.51 -10.73
N ALA A 19 5.03 -31.31 -10.62
CA ALA A 19 6.31 -30.94 -11.22
C ALA A 19 7.50 -31.76 -10.66
N MET A 20 7.44 -32.11 -9.38
CA MET A 20 8.44 -32.94 -8.72
C MET A 20 8.29 -34.43 -9.07
N PHE A 21 7.08 -34.99 -8.90
CA PHE A 21 6.89 -36.44 -8.97
C PHE A 21 6.63 -36.97 -10.38
N GLU A 22 6.02 -36.17 -11.26
CA GLU A 22 5.63 -36.63 -12.61
C GLU A 22 6.57 -36.10 -13.69
N THR A 23 6.79 -34.78 -13.76
CA THR A 23 7.58 -34.19 -14.85
C THR A 23 9.07 -34.13 -14.58
N LYS A 24 9.50 -34.30 -13.31
CA LYS A 24 10.90 -34.14 -12.86
C LYS A 24 11.51 -32.80 -13.29
N ASN A 25 10.70 -31.74 -13.33
CA ASN A 25 11.17 -30.38 -13.63
C ASN A 25 11.82 -29.73 -12.41
N VAL A 26 11.72 -30.36 -11.24
CA VAL A 26 12.32 -29.91 -9.99
C VAL A 26 13.29 -31.00 -9.54
N ASP A 27 14.58 -30.65 -9.47
CA ASP A 27 15.63 -31.64 -9.22
C ASP A 27 15.76 -32.05 -7.75
N SER A 28 15.29 -31.22 -6.82
CA SER A 28 15.48 -31.44 -5.38
C SER A 28 14.23 -31.16 -4.55
N VAL A 29 14.07 -31.96 -3.48
CA VAL A 29 13.00 -31.78 -2.48
C VAL A 29 13.14 -30.44 -1.76
N GLN A 30 14.38 -29.95 -1.60
CA GLN A 30 14.69 -28.64 -1.03
C GLN A 30 14.11 -27.53 -1.90
N SER A 31 14.35 -27.56 -3.22
CA SER A 31 13.80 -26.58 -4.16
C SER A 31 12.26 -26.59 -4.16
N MET A 32 11.64 -27.76 -4.11
CA MET A 32 10.18 -27.89 -3.97
C MET A 32 9.67 -27.21 -2.69
N ASN A 33 10.30 -27.49 -1.55
CA ASN A 33 9.91 -26.88 -0.27
C ASN A 33 10.06 -25.35 -0.28
N SER A 34 11.12 -24.84 -0.91
CA SER A 34 11.31 -23.39 -1.09
C SER A 34 10.17 -22.77 -1.91
N VAL A 35 9.76 -23.38 -3.02
CA VAL A 35 8.63 -22.89 -3.82
C VAL A 35 7.32 -22.92 -3.02
N LEU A 36 7.04 -24.02 -2.32
CA LEU A 36 5.84 -24.14 -1.48
C LEU A 36 5.82 -23.10 -0.34
N MET A 37 6.98 -22.77 0.23
CA MET A 37 7.11 -21.73 1.25
C MET A 37 6.79 -20.34 0.66
N ASN A 38 7.32 -20.00 -0.51
CA ASN A 38 7.00 -18.74 -1.19
C ASN A 38 5.50 -18.63 -1.54
N ILE A 39 4.88 -19.71 -2.02
CA ILE A 39 3.43 -19.76 -2.29
C ILE A 39 2.63 -19.54 -1.01
N LYS A 40 3.07 -20.13 0.11
CA LYS A 40 2.44 -19.94 1.41
C LYS A 40 2.55 -18.50 1.90
N GLU A 41 3.72 -17.87 1.75
CA GLU A 41 3.92 -16.46 2.11
C GLU A 41 3.04 -15.53 1.28
N PHE A 42 2.97 -15.74 -0.03
CA PHE A 42 2.04 -15.01 -0.90
C PHE A 42 0.57 -15.15 -0.43
N ARG A 43 0.15 -16.38 -0.10
CA ARG A 43 -1.20 -16.63 0.43
C ARG A 43 -1.45 -15.88 1.75
N GLN A 44 -0.45 -15.81 2.63
CA GLN A 44 -0.55 -15.11 3.92
C GLN A 44 -0.72 -13.61 3.71
N SER A 45 0.00 -13.00 2.77
CA SER A 45 -0.17 -11.59 2.41
C SER A 45 -1.57 -11.28 1.87
N MET A 46 -2.11 -12.15 1.00
CA MET A 46 -3.49 -12.02 0.49
C MET A 46 -4.55 -12.20 1.60
N GLU A 47 -4.31 -13.12 2.53
CA GLU A 47 -5.17 -13.33 3.69
C GLU A 47 -5.16 -12.11 4.62
N MET A 48 -4.00 -11.48 4.82
CA MET A 48 -3.87 -10.26 5.60
C MET A 48 -4.67 -9.11 4.97
N LEU A 49 -4.59 -8.94 3.65
CA LEU A 49 -5.40 -7.95 2.93
C LEU A 49 -6.90 -8.18 3.13
N THR A 50 -7.35 -9.43 3.01
CA THR A 50 -8.75 -9.80 3.23
C THR A 50 -9.20 -9.53 4.67
N LYS A 51 -8.30 -9.69 5.65
CA LYS A 51 -8.59 -9.40 7.06
C LYS A 51 -8.78 -7.90 7.32
N TYR A 52 -7.99 -7.04 6.68
CA TYR A 52 -8.16 -5.58 6.78
C TYR A 52 -9.49 -5.11 6.19
N ASP A 53 -9.92 -5.73 5.09
CA ASP A 53 -11.24 -5.45 4.49
C ASP A 53 -12.39 -6.02 5.34
N TRP A 54 -12.22 -7.24 5.88
CA TRP A 54 -13.27 -7.92 6.65
C TRP A 54 -13.59 -7.26 8.00
N VAL A 55 -12.58 -6.72 8.69
CA VAL A 55 -12.75 -6.07 10.00
C VAL A 55 -12.35 -4.60 9.92
N PRO A 56 -13.26 -3.72 9.47
CA PRO A 56 -13.01 -2.29 9.47
C PRO A 56 -12.98 -1.72 10.90
N ILE A 57 -12.39 -0.54 11.05
CA ILE A 57 -12.42 0.22 12.31
C ILE A 57 -13.89 0.42 12.73
N PRO A 58 -14.25 0.26 14.02
CA PRO A 58 -15.64 0.38 14.43
C PRO A 58 -16.19 1.76 14.08
N ILE A 59 -17.35 1.79 13.43
CA ILE A 59 -17.94 3.01 12.83
C ILE A 59 -18.14 4.15 13.83
N ALA A 60 -18.33 3.83 15.11
CA ALA A 60 -18.48 4.81 16.17
C ALA A 60 -17.23 5.71 16.32
N TYR A 61 -16.02 5.21 16.03
CA TYR A 61 -14.79 5.99 16.21
C TYR A 61 -14.71 7.18 15.25
N PRO A 62 -14.75 6.99 13.91
CA PRO A 62 -14.79 8.13 12.98
C PRO A 62 -15.98 9.06 13.23
N GLN A 63 -17.15 8.50 13.57
CA GLN A 63 -18.34 9.29 13.85
C GLN A 63 -18.15 10.27 15.01
N VAL A 64 -17.58 9.82 16.13
CA VAL A 64 -17.32 10.67 17.30
C VAL A 64 -16.31 11.77 16.96
N VAL A 65 -15.24 11.44 16.23
CA VAL A 65 -14.23 12.42 15.82
C VAL A 65 -14.84 13.47 14.89
N PHE A 66 -15.58 13.06 13.85
CA PHE A 66 -16.23 13.97 12.91
C PHE A 66 -17.24 14.87 13.61
N LEU A 67 -18.04 14.32 14.53
CA LEU A 67 -18.99 15.10 15.30
C LEU A 67 -18.28 16.13 16.17
N ALA A 68 -17.23 15.73 16.90
CA ALA A 68 -16.49 16.62 17.79
C ALA A 68 -15.88 17.81 17.05
N VAL A 69 -15.20 17.56 15.92
CA VAL A 69 -14.58 18.62 15.10
C VAL A 69 -15.65 19.56 14.54
N ARG A 70 -16.76 19.01 14.01
CA ARG A 70 -17.85 19.83 13.44
C ARG A 70 -18.54 20.68 14.50
N VAL A 71 -18.88 20.12 15.66
CA VAL A 71 -19.51 20.85 16.77
C VAL A 71 -18.59 21.94 17.30
N TYR A 72 -17.30 21.67 17.45
CA TYR A 72 -16.31 22.68 17.85
C TYR A 72 -16.34 23.89 16.91
N PHE A 73 -16.35 23.67 15.59
CA PHE A 73 -16.38 24.76 14.63
C PHE A 73 -17.74 25.46 14.51
N ILE A 74 -18.86 24.76 14.71
CA ILE A 74 -20.19 25.40 14.82
C ILE A 74 -20.19 26.40 15.99
N ILE A 75 -19.65 26.01 17.14
CA ILE A 75 -19.55 26.91 18.29
C ILE A 75 -18.58 28.08 17.99
N CYS A 76 -17.45 27.83 17.35
CA CYS A 76 -16.50 28.88 16.95
C CYS A 76 -17.11 29.89 15.97
N LEU A 77 -17.95 29.44 15.04
CA LEU A 77 -18.64 30.31 14.07
C LEU A 77 -19.58 31.32 14.73
N ILE A 78 -20.17 30.98 15.88
CA ILE A 78 -21.06 31.86 16.63
C ILE A 78 -20.27 32.70 17.65
N SER A 79 -19.38 32.06 18.41
CA SER A 79 -18.67 32.69 19.53
C SER A 79 -17.58 33.68 19.11
N ARG A 80 -16.99 33.50 17.92
CA ARG A 80 -15.89 34.33 17.44
C ARG A 80 -16.31 35.35 16.37
N GLN A 81 -17.59 35.69 16.32
CA GLN A 81 -18.06 36.80 15.49
C GLN A 81 -17.66 38.14 16.11
N TYR A 82 -17.10 39.03 15.30
CA TYR A 82 -16.83 40.41 15.71
C TYR A 82 -18.15 41.18 15.74
N LEU A 83 -18.65 41.49 16.93
CA LEU A 83 -19.84 42.34 17.10
C LEU A 83 -19.45 43.80 16.83
N LEU A 84 -20.11 44.44 15.86
CA LEU A 84 -19.91 45.84 15.41
C LEU A 84 -20.21 46.92 16.48
N SER A 85 -20.31 46.58 17.76
CA SER A 85 -20.87 47.45 18.80
C SER A 85 -19.84 48.33 19.53
N ALA A 86 -18.56 48.28 19.17
CA ALA A 86 -17.49 49.10 19.75
C ALA A 86 -16.77 49.91 18.66
N PRO A 87 -16.28 51.14 18.95
CA PRO A 87 -15.50 51.91 17.98
C PRO A 87 -14.32 51.04 17.49
N PRO A 88 -14.03 51.03 16.19
CA PRO A 88 -13.06 50.11 15.61
C PRO A 88 -11.69 50.38 16.22
N THR A 89 -11.30 49.56 17.19
CA THR A 89 -9.89 49.42 17.52
C THR A 89 -9.24 48.86 16.26
N GLU A 90 -8.14 49.48 15.81
CA GLU A 90 -7.35 49.16 14.60
C GLU A 90 -7.02 47.66 14.38
N ALA A 91 -7.27 46.81 15.38
CA ALA A 91 -7.04 45.36 15.37
C ALA A 91 -8.27 44.50 15.01
N GLN A 92 -9.46 45.08 14.74
CA GLN A 92 -10.63 44.30 14.29
C GLN A 92 -10.51 43.97 12.80
N SER A 93 -9.76 42.91 12.49
CA SER A 93 -9.80 42.31 11.15
C SER A 93 -11.22 41.81 10.87
N VAL A 94 -11.85 42.34 9.83
CA VAL A 94 -13.16 41.89 9.29
C VAL A 94 -13.15 40.37 9.01
N VAL A 95 -11.95 39.81 8.76
CA VAL A 95 -11.72 38.39 8.53
C VAL A 95 -11.04 37.74 9.75
N PRO A 96 -11.61 36.67 10.34
CA PRO A 96 -11.03 35.99 11.51
C PRO A 96 -9.88 35.06 11.11
N VAL A 97 -8.72 35.63 10.77
CA VAL A 97 -7.54 34.91 10.24
C VAL A 97 -7.09 33.74 11.15
N MET A 98 -7.03 33.96 12.47
CA MET A 98 -6.62 32.90 13.41
C MET A 98 -7.61 31.73 13.47
N THR A 99 -8.92 31.99 13.35
CA THR A 99 -9.94 30.94 13.31
C THR A 99 -9.89 30.16 12.00
N ILE A 100 -9.56 30.82 10.88
CA ILE A 100 -9.36 30.17 9.59
C ILE A 100 -8.13 29.24 9.63
N LEU A 101 -7.01 29.69 10.20
CA LEU A 101 -5.84 28.83 10.38
C LEU A 101 -6.16 27.61 11.24
N GLN A 102 -6.86 27.79 12.37
CA GLN A 102 -7.31 26.67 13.20
C GLN A 102 -8.22 25.72 12.43
N PHE A 103 -9.14 26.23 11.60
CA PHE A 103 -9.99 25.42 10.75
C PHE A 103 -9.17 24.54 9.80
N ILE A 104 -8.20 25.13 9.09
CA ILE A 104 -7.33 24.39 8.16
C ILE A 104 -6.57 23.28 8.89
N PHE A 105 -5.99 23.55 10.07
CA PHE A 105 -5.26 22.53 10.82
C PHE A 105 -6.14 21.39 11.33
N PHE A 106 -7.25 21.69 12.01
CA PHE A 106 -8.09 20.64 12.62
C PHE A 106 -8.92 19.87 11.59
N VAL A 107 -9.51 20.57 10.60
CA VAL A 107 -10.26 19.91 9.53
C VAL A 107 -9.33 19.20 8.57
N GLY A 108 -8.17 19.79 8.25
CA GLY A 108 -7.13 19.15 7.45
C GLY A 108 -6.62 17.87 8.10
N TRP A 109 -6.32 17.89 9.40
CA TRP A 109 -5.87 16.69 10.12
C TRP A 109 -6.96 15.60 10.16
N MET A 110 -8.22 15.99 10.37
CA MET A 110 -9.36 15.06 10.27
C MET A 110 -9.49 14.45 8.87
N LYS A 111 -9.27 15.25 7.82
CA LYS A 111 -9.34 14.81 6.42
C LYS A 111 -8.22 13.85 6.04
N VAL A 112 -7.02 14.04 6.56
CA VAL A 112 -5.92 13.07 6.39
C VAL A 112 -6.30 11.71 6.98
N ALA A 113 -6.91 11.68 8.16
CA ALA A 113 -7.36 10.43 8.77
C ALA A 113 -8.53 9.78 7.99
N GLU A 114 -9.37 10.57 7.33
CA GLU A 114 -10.45 10.09 6.46
C GLU A 114 -9.92 9.44 5.19
N ALA A 115 -8.93 10.06 4.52
CA ALA A 115 -8.30 9.50 3.32
C ALA A 115 -7.60 8.16 3.61
N LEU A 116 -6.92 8.04 4.75
CA LEU A 116 -6.22 6.81 5.13
C LEU A 116 -7.15 5.67 5.60
N LEU A 117 -8.45 5.92 5.72
CA LEU A 117 -9.39 4.93 6.25
C LEU A 117 -9.64 3.79 5.26
N ASN A 118 -9.57 4.07 3.96
CA ASN A 118 -9.70 3.08 2.90
C ASN A 118 -8.66 3.31 1.78
N PRO A 119 -7.41 2.87 1.96
CA PRO A 119 -6.33 3.12 1.00
C PRO A 119 -6.43 2.29 -0.30
N LEU A 120 -7.49 1.47 -0.45
CA LEU A 120 -7.77 0.62 -1.62
C LEU A 120 -8.92 1.18 -2.47
N GLY A 121 -9.27 2.46 -2.28
CA GLY A 121 -10.33 3.12 -3.03
C GLY A 121 -9.88 3.61 -4.41
N GLU A 122 -10.51 4.70 -4.84
CA GLU A 122 -10.25 5.37 -6.12
C GLU A 122 -9.81 6.84 -5.91
N ASP A 123 -9.48 7.23 -4.68
CA ASP A 123 -8.97 8.58 -4.40
C ASP A 123 -7.55 8.73 -4.95
N ASP A 124 -7.13 9.96 -5.25
CA ASP A 124 -5.83 10.25 -5.88
C ASP A 124 -4.62 9.77 -5.05
N ASP A 125 -4.79 9.62 -3.72
CA ASP A 125 -3.74 9.18 -2.78
C ASP A 125 -3.83 7.67 -2.44
N ASP A 126 -4.76 6.93 -3.06
CA ASP A 126 -4.94 5.49 -2.84
C ASP A 126 -3.88 4.64 -3.57
N PHE A 127 -3.79 3.36 -3.21
CA PHE A 127 -2.90 2.44 -3.90
C PHE A 127 -3.39 2.15 -5.33
N GLU A 128 -2.50 2.36 -6.30
CA GLU A 128 -2.66 1.99 -7.71
C GLU A 128 -2.64 0.45 -7.93
N CYS A 129 -3.67 -0.23 -7.44
CA CYS A 129 -3.76 -1.68 -7.43
C CYS A 129 -3.80 -2.28 -8.84
N ASN A 130 -4.47 -1.62 -9.78
CA ASN A 130 -4.54 -2.08 -11.18
C ASN A 130 -3.15 -2.12 -11.81
N TRP A 131 -2.38 -1.03 -11.65
CA TRP A 131 -1.01 -0.98 -12.13
C TRP A 131 -0.13 -2.06 -11.49
N LEU A 132 -0.29 -2.30 -10.18
CA LEU A 132 0.49 -3.32 -9.48
C LEU A 132 0.20 -4.73 -10.01
N ILE A 133 -1.07 -5.04 -10.30
CA ILE A 133 -1.49 -6.32 -10.86
C ILE A 133 -0.90 -6.51 -12.26
N ASP A 134 -1.06 -5.51 -13.13
CA ASP A 134 -0.57 -5.56 -14.51
C ASP A 134 0.96 -5.73 -14.56
N ARG A 135 1.68 -4.95 -13.74
CA ARG A 135 3.13 -5.05 -13.62
C ARG A 135 3.57 -6.44 -13.14
N ASN A 136 2.96 -6.94 -12.06
CA ASN A 136 3.35 -8.22 -11.49
C ASN A 136 3.04 -9.38 -12.45
N MET A 137 1.93 -9.32 -13.19
CA MET A 137 1.58 -10.34 -14.19
C MET A 137 2.55 -10.32 -15.37
N SER A 138 2.81 -9.14 -15.95
CA SER A 138 3.73 -8.99 -17.08
C SER A 138 5.14 -9.44 -16.72
N THR A 139 5.70 -8.90 -15.63
CA THR A 139 7.07 -9.23 -15.19
C THR A 139 7.17 -10.67 -14.73
N GLY A 140 6.16 -11.19 -14.04
CA GLY A 140 6.16 -12.59 -13.57
C GLY A 140 6.20 -13.59 -14.73
N ILE A 141 5.47 -13.33 -15.81
CA ILE A 141 5.49 -14.16 -17.02
C ILE A 141 6.82 -14.01 -17.77
N GLU A 142 7.32 -12.79 -17.92
CA GLU A 142 8.59 -12.53 -18.62
C GLU A 142 9.79 -13.21 -17.96
N ILE A 143 9.83 -13.22 -16.61
CA ILE A 143 10.89 -13.90 -15.85
C ILE A 143 10.92 -15.41 -16.14
N VAL A 144 9.76 -16.06 -16.21
CA VAL A 144 9.67 -17.53 -16.35
C VAL A 144 9.67 -18.01 -17.80
N ASP A 145 9.40 -17.13 -18.76
CA ASP A 145 9.33 -17.46 -20.20
C ASP A 145 10.60 -17.00 -20.92
N THR A 146 10.70 -15.69 -21.22
CA THR A 146 11.80 -15.11 -22.00
C THR A 146 13.15 -15.18 -21.26
N CYS A 147 13.15 -14.97 -19.95
CA CYS A 147 14.39 -14.91 -19.16
C CYS A 147 14.83 -16.27 -18.60
N HIS A 148 14.06 -17.34 -18.85
CA HIS A 148 14.41 -18.66 -18.34
C HIS A 148 15.74 -19.14 -18.94
N ASP A 149 16.69 -19.49 -18.07
CA ASP A 149 18.04 -19.98 -18.41
C ASP A 149 18.82 -19.06 -19.39
N SER A 150 18.43 -17.79 -19.43
CA SER A 150 19.02 -16.77 -20.31
C SER A 150 19.82 -15.78 -19.48
N CYS A 151 21.14 -15.91 -19.52
CA CYS A 151 22.07 -15.03 -18.81
C CYS A 151 22.92 -14.23 -19.83
N PRO A 152 23.23 -12.95 -19.57
CA PRO A 152 24.18 -12.20 -20.39
C PRO A 152 25.52 -12.95 -20.50
N PRO A 153 26.24 -12.81 -21.63
CA PRO A 153 27.54 -13.44 -21.78
C PRO A 153 28.50 -12.91 -20.71
N LEU A 154 29.16 -13.84 -20.02
CA LEU A 154 30.20 -13.51 -19.04
C LEU A 154 31.30 -12.72 -19.74
N LYS A 155 31.54 -11.50 -19.26
CA LYS A 155 32.65 -10.66 -19.68
C LYS A 155 33.55 -10.43 -18.48
N LEU A 156 34.86 -10.47 -18.72
CA LEU A 156 35.83 -9.99 -17.75
C LEU A 156 35.62 -8.48 -17.64
N GLU A 157 35.33 -7.99 -16.44
CA GLU A 157 35.29 -6.55 -16.19
C GLU A 157 36.69 -5.97 -16.45
N GLU A 158 36.74 -4.82 -17.12
CA GLU A 158 37.97 -4.06 -17.20
C GLU A 158 38.27 -3.51 -15.79
N PRO A 159 39.47 -3.72 -15.25
CA PRO A 159 39.77 -3.29 -13.89
C PRO A 159 39.68 -1.76 -13.78
N ASP A 160 38.82 -1.27 -12.90
CA ASP A 160 38.67 0.17 -12.59
C ASP A 160 39.91 0.78 -11.92
N ASP A 161 40.89 -0.04 -11.50
CA ASP A 161 42.13 0.38 -10.86
C ASP A 161 43.37 0.07 -11.71
N GLU A 162 44.34 1.00 -11.75
CA GLU A 162 45.68 0.86 -12.37
C GLU A 162 46.47 -0.39 -11.90
N LYS A 163 46.00 -1.09 -10.86
CA LYS A 163 46.63 -2.27 -10.27
C LYS A 163 46.10 -3.62 -10.80
N GLY A 164 45.09 -3.62 -11.67
CA GLY A 164 44.67 -4.83 -12.41
C GLY A 164 44.12 -5.97 -11.55
N THR A 165 43.48 -5.66 -10.42
CA THR A 165 42.89 -6.70 -9.57
C THR A 165 41.51 -7.08 -10.10
N MET A 166 41.40 -8.28 -10.65
CA MET A 166 40.14 -8.83 -11.18
C MET A 166 39.24 -9.28 -10.03
N TYR A 167 38.04 -8.71 -9.93
CA TYR A 167 36.96 -9.28 -9.13
C TYR A 167 36.02 -10.07 -10.06
N TRP A 168 35.66 -11.28 -9.66
CA TRP A 168 34.57 -12.01 -10.31
C TRP A 168 33.26 -11.52 -9.71
N CYS A 169 32.37 -10.98 -10.53
CA CYS A 169 31.01 -10.72 -10.09
C CYS A 169 30.31 -12.08 -9.87
N GLN A 170 29.84 -12.34 -8.64
CA GLN A 170 29.02 -13.51 -8.29
C GLN A 170 27.59 -13.37 -8.80
#